data_AF-A0A5B1AXP5-F1
#
_entry.id   AF-A0A5B1AXP5-F1
#
_cell.length_a   1.000
_cell.length_b   1.000
_cell.length_c   1.000
_cell.angle_alpha   90.00
_cell.angle_beta   90.00
_cell.angle_gamma   90.00
#
_symmetry.space_group_name_H-M   'P 1'
#
loop_
_entity.id
_entity.type
_entity.pdbx_description
1 polymer ?
#
loop_
_entity_poly.entity_id
_entity_poly.type
_entity_poly.pdbx_seq_one_letter_code
_entity_poly.pdbx_strand_id
1 'polypeptide(L)' 'MEYIIITILIILFGVFLYWAYLPDYKRNPKEFWRTIIGMPIGMLLGGIGFTNLNERIKKWATNKTQKENTGTKKK' A
#
# COMPACT_ATOMS: atom_id res chain seq x y z
N MET A 1 19.96 3.30 25.77
CA MET A 1 18.56 3.47 26.22
C MET A 1 17.64 3.81 25.06
N GLU A 2 17.96 4.82 24.25
CA GLU A 2 17.13 5.29 23.13
C GLU A 2 16.81 4.21 22.07
N TYR A 3 17.81 3.47 21.60
CA TYR A 3 17.62 2.39 20.62
C TYR A 3 16.83 1.19 21.16
N ILE A 4 16.89 0.94 22.47
CA ILE A 4 16.17 -0.16 23.11
C ILE A 4 14.66 0.11 23.06
N ILE A 5 14.25 1.35 23.31
CA ILE A 5 12.86 1.78 23.24
C ILE A 5 12.33 1.68 21.81
N ILE A 6 13.12 2.15 20.83
CA ILE A 6 12.75 2.07 19.40
C ILE A 6 12.59 0.61 18.96
N THR A 7 13.51 -0.26 19.38
CA THR A 7 13.45 -1.69 19.06
C THR A 7 12.23 -2.36 19.66
N ILE A 8 11.91 -2.07 20.93
CA ILE A 8 10.71 -2.57 21.60
C ILE A 8 9.44 -2.09 20.89
N LEU A 9 9.38 -0.83 20.46
CA LEU A 9 8.26 -0.30 19.70
C LEU A 9 8.08 -1.00 18.35
N ILE A 10 9.17 -1.29 17.61
CA ILE A 10 9.10 -2.01 16.33
C ILE A 10 8.57 -3.43 16.53
N ILE A 11 9.05 -4.13 17.57
CA ILE A 11 8.61 -5.50 17.87
C ILE A 11 7.14 -5.51 18.32
N LEU A 12 6.75 -4.62 19.24
CA LEU A 12 5.36 -4.47 19.68
C LEU A 12 4.44 -4.12 18.51
N PHE A 13 4.86 -3.21 17.64
CA PHE A 13 4.11 -2.84 16.46
C PHE A 13 3.99 -4.02 15.49
N GLY A 14 5.06 -4.78 15.25
CA GLY A 14 5.04 -5.99 14.42
C GLY A 14 4.11 -7.07 14.97
N VAL A 15 4.12 -7.31 16.28
CA VAL A 15 3.22 -8.29 16.94
C VAL A 15 1.78 -7.79 16.93
N PHE A 16 1.55 -6.50 17.18
CA PHE A 16 0.23 -5.89 17.09
C PHE A 16 -0.34 -6.00 15.67
N LEU A 17 0.47 -5.68 14.66
CA LEU A 17 0.09 -5.85 13.26
C LEU A 17 -0.19 -7.32 12.95
N TYR A 18 0.65 -8.24 13.41
CA TYR A 18 0.46 -9.68 13.19
C TYR A 18 -0.87 -10.15 13.80
N TRP A 19 -1.19 -9.78 15.03
CA TRP A 19 -2.39 -10.24 15.71
C TRP A 19 -3.66 -9.55 15.20
N ALA A 20 -3.64 -8.22 15.06
CA ALA A 20 -4.80 -7.44 14.62
C ALA A 20 -5.18 -7.76 13.18
N TYR A 21 -4.20 -7.97 12.31
CA TYR A 21 -4.44 -8.24 10.90
C TYR A 21 -4.36 -9.72 10.54
N LEU A 22 -4.02 -10.63 11.46
CA LEU A 22 -4.08 -12.08 11.24
C LEU A 22 -5.39 -12.56 10.59
N PRO A 23 -6.58 -12.17 11.09
CA PRO A 23 -7.84 -12.68 10.53
C PRO A 23 -8.09 -12.16 9.11
N ASP A 24 -7.81 -10.90 8.83
CA ASP A 24 -7.97 -10.28 7.51
C ASP A 24 -6.89 -10.75 6.52
N TYR A 25 -5.65 -10.89 7.01
CA TYR A 25 -4.53 -11.45 6.26
C TYR A 25 -4.79 -12.91 5.87
N LYS A 26 -5.30 -13.73 6.80
CA LYS A 26 -5.61 -15.13 6.53
C LYS A 26 -6.74 -15.28 5.50
N ARG A 27 -7.67 -14.33 5.44
CA ARG A 27 -8.79 -14.33 4.49
C ARG A 27 -8.35 -13.96 3.07
N ASN A 28 -7.57 -12.89 2.90
CA ASN A 28 -7.10 -12.43 1.58
C ASN A 28 -5.68 -11.84 1.64
N PRO A 29 -4.64 -12.68 1.78
CA PRO A 29 -3.27 -12.21 2.00
C PRO A 29 -2.74 -11.38 0.84
N LYS A 30 -3.18 -11.70 -0.39
CA LYS A 30 -2.75 -11.05 -1.62
C LYS A 30 -3.31 -9.62 -1.78
N GLU A 31 -4.55 -9.38 -1.37
CA GLU A 31 -5.15 -8.03 -1.41
C GLU A 31 -4.70 -7.17 -0.24
N PHE A 32 -4.45 -7.81 0.91
CA PHE A 32 -3.95 -7.15 2.10
C PHE A 32 -2.58 -6.48 1.86
N TRP A 33 -1.59 -7.23 1.39
CA TRP A 33 -0.27 -6.66 1.05
C TRP A 33 -0.35 -5.63 -0.09
N ARG A 34 -1.25 -5.83 -1.06
CA ARG A 34 -1.50 -4.86 -2.14
C ARG A 34 -2.04 -3.53 -1.62
N THR A 35 -2.87 -3.55 -0.59
CA THR A 35 -3.44 -2.33 0.00
C THR A 35 -2.45 -1.64 0.93
N ILE A 36 -1.83 -2.40 1.86
CA ILE A 36 -0.86 -1.89 2.83
C ILE A 36 0.35 -1.26 2.13
N ILE A 37 0.84 -1.86 1.04
CA ILE A 37 2.02 -1.38 0.33
C ILE A 37 1.63 -0.51 -0.87
N GLY A 38 0.64 -0.93 -1.66
CA GLY A 38 0.36 -0.31 -2.95
C GLY A 38 -0.31 1.06 -2.88
N MET A 39 -1.18 1.32 -1.90
CA MET A 39 -1.80 2.64 -1.75
C MET A 39 -0.80 3.71 -1.28
N PRO A 40 -0.02 3.49 -0.20
CA PRO A 40 0.95 4.48 0.24
C PRO A 40 2.03 4.74 -0.82
N ILE A 41 2.53 3.70 -1.48
CA ILE A 41 3.53 3.85 -2.54
C ILE A 41 2.95 4.58 -3.75
N GLY A 42 1.73 4.28 -4.17
CA GLY A 42 1.07 5.00 -5.26
C GLY A 42 0.90 6.49 -4.95
N MET A 43 0.50 6.81 -3.71
CA MET A 43 0.34 8.18 -3.26
C MET A 43 1.67 8.95 -3.20
N LEU A 44 2.75 8.31 -2.73
CA LEU A 44 4.10 8.88 -2.72
C LEU A 44 4.65 9.12 -4.13
N LEU A 45 4.51 8.14 -5.03
CA LEU A 45 4.98 8.28 -6.42
C LEU A 45 4.16 9.30 -7.21
N GLY A 46 2.86 9.40 -6.93
CA GLY A 46 2.00 10.46 -7.47
C GLY A 46 2.45 11.85 -7.03
N GLY A 47 2.88 12.00 -5.76
CA GLY A 47 3.39 13.26 -5.23
C GLY A 47 4.76 13.68 -5.79
N ILE A 48 5.61 12.73 -6.19
CA ILE A 48 6.97 12.99 -6.72
C ILE A 48 6.96 13.20 -8.26
N GLY A 49 5.79 13.11 -8.90
CA GLY A 49 5.63 13.36 -10.35
C GLY A 49 5.84 12.13 -11.25
N PHE A 50 5.94 10.93 -10.68
CA PHE A 50 6.03 9.68 -11.43
C PHE A 50 4.63 9.16 -11.82
N THR A 51 3.92 9.90 -12.67
CA THR A 51 2.53 9.63 -13.06
C THR A 51 2.33 8.23 -13.65
N ASN A 52 3.26 7.78 -14.51
CA ASN A 52 3.16 6.50 -15.21
C ASN A 52 3.41 5.29 -14.28
N LEU A 53 4.30 5.44 -13.28
CA LEU A 53 4.52 4.44 -12.24
C LEU A 53 3.41 4.45 -11.21
N ASN A 54 2.89 5.63 -10.84
CA ASN A 54 1.72 5.76 -9.98
C ASN A 54 0.52 5.00 -10.58
N GLU A 55 0.21 5.19 -11.87
CA GLU A 55 -0.87 4.45 -12.53
C GLU A 55 -0.66 2.93 -12.48
N ARG A 56 0.57 2.46 -12.70
CA ARG A 56 0.90 1.03 -12.63
C ARG A 56 0.73 0.47 -11.22
N ILE A 57 1.17 1.20 -10.21
CA ILE A 57 1.06 0.78 -8.80
C ILE A 57 -0.38 0.88 -8.31
N LYS A 58 -1.14 1.89 -8.73
CA LYS A 58 -2.57 2.03 -8.43
C LYS A 58 -3.39 0.89 -9.07
N LYS A 59 -3.08 0.51 -10.32
CA LYS A 59 -3.66 -0.67 -10.99
C LYS A 59 -3.28 -1.97 -10.29
N TRP A 60 -2.03 -2.09 -9.84
CA TRP A 60 -1.57 -3.23 -9.09
C TRP A 60 -2.29 -3.31 -7.74
N ALA A 61 -2.37 -2.22 -6.97
CA ALA A 61 -3.01 -2.18 -5.65
C ALA A 61 -4.51 -2.53 -5.69
N THR A 62 -5.23 -2.08 -6.72
CA THR A 62 -6.70 -2.23 -6.77
C THR A 62 -7.19 -3.51 -7.44
N ASN A 63 -6.32 -4.32 -8.05
CA ASN A 63 -6.68 -5.52 -8.82
C ASN A 63 -7.82 -5.31 -9.85
N LYS A 64 -8.12 -4.06 -10.21
CA LYS A 64 -9.17 -3.72 -11.17
C LYS A 64 -8.53 -3.66 -12.54
N THR A 65 -8.76 -4.70 -13.33
CA THR A 65 -8.54 -4.66 -14.78
C THR A 65 -9.44 -3.57 -15.36
N GLN A 66 -8.82 -2.49 -15.83
CA GLN A 66 -9.39 -1.38 -16.61
C GLN A 66 -10.89 -1.08 -16.44
N LYS A 67 -11.22 -0.06 -15.64
CA LYS A 67 -12.27 0.91 -16.00
C LYS A 67 -11.91 2.29 -15.44
N GLU A 68 -11.01 2.97 -16.13
CA GLU A 68 -10.96 4.44 -16.11
C GLU A 68 -10.71 4.89 -17.55
N ASN A 69 -11.77 4.79 -18.36
CA ASN A 69 -11.94 5.67 -19.51
C ASN A 69 -12.56 6.95 -18.94
N THR A 70 -11.77 8.02 -18.89
CA THR A 70 -12.10 9.47 -18.81
C THR A 70 -10.89 10.16 -18.18
N GLY A 71 -10.19 11.11 -18.76
CA GLY A 71 -10.24 11.92 -19.97
C GLY A 71 -9.13 12.95 -19.72
N THR A 72 -8.16 13.13 -20.61
CA THR A 72 -8.20 14.22 -21.59
C THR A 72 -7.19 13.95 -22.70
N LYS A 73 -7.68 13.55 -23.87
CA LYS A 73 -7.15 14.05 -25.14
C LYS A 73 -7.97 15.28 -25.53
N LYS A 74 -7.27 16.37 -25.86
CA LYS A 74 -7.65 17.65 -26.52
C LYS A 74 -7.02 18.78 -25.68
N LYS A 75 -6.14 19.63 -26.20
CA LYS A 75 -5.78 20.00 -27.57
C LYS A 75 -4.39 20.63 -27.52
#